data_AF-A0A661A0Q8-F1
#
_entry.id   AF-A0A661A0Q8-F1
#
_cell.length_a   1.000
_cell.length_b   1.000
_cell.length_c   1.000
_cell.angle_alpha   90.00
_cell.angle_beta   90.00
_cell.angle_gamma   90.00
#
_symmetry.space_group_name_H-M   'P 1'
#
loop_
_entity.id
_entity.type
_entity.pdbx_description
1 polymer ?
#
loop_
_entity_poly.entity_id
_entity_poly.type
_entity_poly.pdbx_seq_one_letter_code
_entity_poly.pdbx_strand_id
1 'polypeptide(L)'
;MRESPWNDRNYIEEYLLHNRKYDSVTGEEVDYLIKRFNLKKGMRVLDLGCGYGRHSIEFAKRGMRVTGVDISEEFIRMAGQKSLGLDIEWINEDVMVWKARKKFDLVINMYTSILGEVGGVERDIMFLKKIRDALDTKGHFVITTLNAYRQAWMG
;
A
#
# COMPACT_ATOMS: atom_id res chain seq x y z
N MET A 1 4.20 20.65 -10.74
CA MET A 1 4.10 19.71 -9.62
C MET A 1 5.50 19.50 -9.08
N ARG A 2 5.73 19.57 -7.76
CA ARG A 2 7.02 19.15 -7.19
C ARG A 2 7.20 17.66 -7.48
N GLU A 3 8.42 17.25 -7.81
CA GLU A 3 8.75 15.83 -7.91
C GLU A 3 8.44 15.13 -6.58
N SER A 4 7.96 13.89 -6.66
CA SER A 4 7.68 13.06 -5.49
C SER A 4 9.00 12.74 -4.77
N PRO A 5 9.09 12.89 -3.43
CA PRO A 5 10.29 12.53 -2.68
C PRO A 5 10.63 11.04 -2.78
N TRP A 6 9.64 10.21 -3.13
CA TRP A 6 9.78 8.76 -3.34
C TRP A 6 10.60 8.38 -4.59
N ASN A 7 11.02 9.37 -5.40
CA ASN A 7 11.97 9.17 -6.49
C ASN A 7 13.41 9.54 -6.09
N ASP A 8 13.63 10.10 -4.89
CA ASP A 8 14.95 10.43 -4.37
C ASP A 8 15.49 9.27 -3.52
N ARG A 9 16.67 8.78 -3.90
CA ARG A 9 17.31 7.65 -3.22
C ARG A 9 17.73 7.98 -1.78
N ASN A 10 18.21 9.18 -1.50
CA ASN A 10 18.60 9.58 -0.15
C ASN A 10 17.38 9.63 0.76
N TYR A 11 16.26 10.16 0.25
CA TYR A 11 14.99 10.16 0.99
C TYR A 11 14.52 8.73 1.31
N ILE A 12 14.60 7.83 0.32
CA ILE A 12 14.27 6.41 0.52
C ILE A 12 15.17 5.76 1.60
N GLU A 13 16.48 5.99 1.53
CA GLU A 13 17.43 5.41 2.49
C GLU A 13 17.16 5.92 3.91
N GLU A 14 16.94 7.22 4.08
CA GLU A 14 16.55 7.83 5.36
C GLU A 14 15.21 7.28 5.87
N TYR A 15 14.21 7.20 5.00
CA TYR A 15 12.90 6.64 5.33
C TYR A 15 13.04 5.20 5.85
N LEU A 16 13.82 4.37 5.16
CA LEU A 16 14.06 2.98 5.54
C LEU A 16 14.79 2.85 6.88
N LEU A 17 15.75 3.73 7.16
CA LEU A 17 16.46 3.74 8.45
C LEU A 17 15.50 4.00 9.62
N HIS A 18 14.54 4.92 9.45
CA HIS A 18 13.62 5.29 10.52
C HIS A 18 12.41 4.37 10.68
N ASN A 19 11.99 3.70 9.59
CA ASN A 19 10.72 2.98 9.55
C ASN A 19 10.84 1.45 9.51
N ARG A 20 12.02 0.87 9.28
CA ARG A 20 12.19 -0.61 9.31
C ARG A 20 11.85 -1.27 10.63
N LYS A 21 11.81 -0.53 11.74
CA LYS A 21 11.31 -1.03 13.03
C LYS A 21 9.90 -1.61 12.96
N TYR A 22 9.07 -1.12 12.03
CA TYR A 22 7.71 -1.61 11.81
C TYR A 22 7.65 -2.95 11.07
N ASP A 23 8.76 -3.43 10.48
CA ASP A 23 8.80 -4.74 9.85
C ASP A 23 8.42 -5.85 10.83
N SER A 24 8.80 -5.69 12.11
CA SER A 24 8.55 -6.64 13.20
C SER A 24 7.06 -6.93 13.45
N VAL A 25 6.16 -5.99 13.17
CA VAL A 25 4.71 -6.13 13.40
C VAL A 25 3.93 -6.54 12.14
N THR A 26 4.59 -6.61 10.98
CA THR A 26 3.93 -6.87 9.69
C THR A 26 3.13 -8.16 9.68
N GLY A 27 3.65 -9.23 10.29
CA GLY A 27 2.96 -10.51 10.38
C GLY A 27 1.64 -10.41 11.16
N GLU A 28 1.65 -9.74 12.31
CA GLU A 28 0.47 -9.53 13.15
C GLU A 28 -0.58 -8.64 12.45
N GLU A 29 -0.13 -7.60 11.75
CA GLU A 29 -1.00 -6.73 10.95
C GLU A 29 -1.72 -7.54 9.86
N VAL A 30 -0.98 -8.36 9.10
CA VAL A 30 -1.56 -9.21 8.06
C VAL A 30 -2.48 -10.29 8.63
N ASP A 31 -2.11 -10.91 9.74
CA ASP A 31 -2.95 -11.91 10.42
C ASP A 31 -4.27 -11.31 10.90
N TYR A 32 -4.23 -10.10 11.46
CA TYR A 32 -5.42 -9.36 11.85
C TYR A 32 -6.34 -9.10 10.64
N LEU A 33 -5.79 -8.62 9.52
CA LEU A 33 -6.58 -8.32 8.32
C LEU A 33 -7.20 -9.59 7.71
N ILE A 34 -6.44 -10.68 7.63
CA ILE A 34 -6.94 -11.97 7.14
C ILE A 34 -8.09 -12.48 7.99
N LYS A 35 -7.95 -12.42 9.32
CA LYS A 35 -9.01 -12.83 10.25
C LYS A 35 -10.22 -11.91 10.14
N ARG A 36 -10.01 -10.59 10.13
CA ARG A 36 -11.07 -9.57 10.17
C ARG A 36 -11.96 -9.59 8.94
N PHE A 37 -11.38 -9.88 7.76
CA PHE A 37 -12.09 -9.89 6.48
C PHE A 37 -12.29 -11.31 5.93
N ASN A 38 -11.99 -12.33 6.73
CA ASN A 38 -12.14 -13.74 6.38
C ASN A 38 -11.47 -14.10 5.04
N LEU A 39 -10.28 -13.54 4.80
CA LEU A 39 -9.57 -13.73 3.53
C LEU A 39 -9.13 -15.18 3.37
N LYS A 40 -9.23 -15.70 2.14
CA LYS A 40 -8.91 -17.08 1.79
C LYS A 40 -7.83 -17.13 0.72
N LYS A 41 -7.05 -18.21 0.70
CA LYS A 41 -6.05 -18.46 -0.34
C LYS A 41 -6.65 -18.26 -1.73
N GLY A 42 -5.91 -17.60 -2.61
CA GLY A 42 -6.32 -17.23 -3.96
C GLY A 42 -7.11 -15.92 -4.08
N MET A 43 -7.55 -15.32 -2.97
CA MET A 43 -8.15 -13.99 -2.99
C MET A 43 -7.12 -12.93 -3.41
N ARG A 44 -7.63 -11.86 -4.03
CA ARG A 44 -6.85 -10.79 -4.63
C ARG A 44 -6.71 -9.61 -3.69
N VAL A 45 -5.47 -9.23 -3.39
CA VAL A 45 -5.13 -8.07 -2.57
C VAL A 45 -4.45 -7.01 -3.44
N LEU A 46 -4.91 -5.77 -3.35
CA LEU A 46 -4.26 -4.61 -3.94
C LEU A 46 -3.61 -3.77 -2.85
N ASP A 47 -2.32 -3.52 -2.97
CA ASP A 47 -1.53 -2.70 -2.05
C ASP A 47 -1.10 -1.41 -2.77
N LEU A 48 -1.75 -0.30 -2.42
CA LEU A 48 -1.54 1.01 -3.05
C LEU A 48 -0.55 1.82 -2.21
N GLY A 49 0.58 2.21 -2.83
CA GLY A 49 1.74 2.75 -2.11
C GLY A 49 2.45 1.65 -1.33
N CYS A 50 2.72 0.52 -1.99
CA CYS A 50 3.19 -0.71 -1.32
C CYS A 50 4.63 -0.62 -0.78
N GLY A 51 5.38 0.42 -1.13
CA GLY A 51 6.78 0.61 -0.78
C GLY A 51 7.63 -0.62 -1.12
N TYR A 52 8.56 -0.98 -0.23
CA TYR A 52 9.40 -2.18 -0.40
C TYR A 52 8.66 -3.50 -0.14
N GLY A 53 7.33 -3.48 -0.08
CA GLY A 53 6.48 -4.66 -0.19
C GLY A 53 6.23 -5.42 1.11
N ARG A 54 6.40 -4.82 2.30
CA ARG A 54 6.31 -5.57 3.57
C ARG A 54 4.98 -6.30 3.74
N HIS A 55 3.85 -5.64 3.52
CA HIS A 55 2.52 -6.26 3.61
C HIS A 55 2.25 -7.15 2.41
N SER A 56 2.52 -6.67 1.21
CA SER A 56 2.36 -7.42 -0.04
C SER A 56 3.03 -8.80 0.00
N ILE A 57 4.29 -8.87 0.42
CA ILE A 57 5.05 -10.13 0.53
C ILE A 57 4.41 -11.05 1.58
N GLU A 58 3.97 -10.48 2.70
CA GLU A 58 3.44 -11.24 3.82
C GLU A 58 2.02 -11.79 3.55
N PHE A 59 1.21 -11.08 2.77
CA PHE A 59 -0.04 -11.59 2.20
C PHE A 59 0.20 -12.72 1.19
N ALA A 60 1.19 -12.57 0.30
CA ALA A 60 1.50 -13.56 -0.71
C ALA A 60 2.01 -14.88 -0.10
N LYS A 61 2.84 -14.81 0.95
CA LYS A 61 3.25 -15.99 1.75
C LYS A 61 2.06 -16.77 2.32
N ARG A 62 0.95 -16.10 2.62
CA ARG A 62 -0.30 -16.72 3.10
C ARG A 62 -1.22 -17.20 1.98
N GLY A 63 -0.76 -17.11 0.73
CA GLY A 63 -1.42 -17.64 -0.45
C GLY A 63 -2.40 -16.68 -1.13
N MET A 64 -2.32 -15.38 -0.86
CA MET A 64 -3.07 -14.37 -1.61
C MET A 64 -2.37 -14.06 -2.94
N ARG A 65 -3.16 -13.61 -3.93
CA ARG A 65 -2.63 -13.04 -5.17
C ARG A 65 -2.52 -11.54 -4.99
N VAL A 66 -1.31 -11.00 -5.05
CA VAL A 66 -1.08 -9.61 -4.67
C VAL A 66 -0.73 -8.76 -5.89
N THR A 67 -1.29 -7.56 -5.97
CA THR A 67 -0.81 -6.50 -6.86
C THR A 67 -0.31 -5.36 -5.99
N GLY A 68 0.98 -5.04 -6.07
CA GLY A 68 1.59 -3.91 -5.37
C GLY A 68 1.89 -2.77 -6.35
N VAL A 69 1.40 -1.57 -6.05
CA VAL A 69 1.62 -0.37 -6.87
C VAL A 69 2.37 0.68 -6.06
N ASP A 70 3.49 1.15 -6.57
CA ASP A 70 4.24 2.24 -5.94
C ASP A 70 4.90 3.14 -7.00
N ILE A 71 5.00 4.44 -6.70
CA ILE A 71 5.63 5.40 -7.60
C ILE A 71 7.17 5.24 -7.62
N SER A 72 7.75 4.66 -6.57
CA SER A 72 9.19 4.49 -6.43
C SER A 72 9.72 3.25 -7.15
N GLU A 73 10.52 3.46 -8.18
CA GLU A 73 11.19 2.37 -8.91
C GLU A 73 12.11 1.54 -7.99
N GLU A 74 12.84 2.22 -7.10
CA GLU A 74 13.77 1.57 -6.18
C GLU A 74 13.04 0.66 -5.18
N PHE A 75 11.90 1.09 -4.64
CA PHE A 75 11.10 0.23 -3.77
C PHE A 75 10.55 -0.99 -4.50
N ILE A 76 10.03 -0.82 -5.72
CA ILE A 76 9.55 -1.93 -6.54
C ILE A 76 10.69 -2.92 -6.83
N ARG A 77 11.89 -2.42 -7.16
CA ARG A 77 13.09 -3.24 -7.35
C ARG A 77 13.44 -4.05 -6.09
N MET A 78 13.46 -3.40 -4.92
CA MET A 78 13.72 -4.07 -3.63
C MET A 78 12.66 -5.11 -3.28
N ALA A 79 11.38 -4.82 -3.53
CA ALA A 79 10.27 -5.71 -3.25
C ALA A 79 10.36 -6.97 -4.12
N GLY A 80 10.60 -6.81 -5.43
CA GLY A 80 10.77 -7.91 -6.38
C GLY A 80 11.93 -8.84 -6.01
N GLN A 81 13.07 -8.30 -5.58
CA GLN A 81 14.22 -9.10 -5.14
C GLN A 81 13.90 -9.97 -3.91
N LYS A 82 13.08 -9.46 -2.99
CA LYS A 82 12.70 -10.18 -1.75
C LYS A 82 11.57 -11.19 -1.93
N SER A 83 10.87 -11.15 -3.07
CA SER A 83 9.63 -11.88 -3.29
C SER A 83 9.70 -12.92 -4.40
N LEU A 84 10.91 -13.34 -4.80
CA LEU A 84 11.08 -14.35 -5.85
C LEU A 84 10.33 -15.64 -5.48
N GLY A 85 9.47 -16.11 -6.40
CA GLY A 85 8.64 -17.30 -6.22
C GLY A 85 7.28 -17.08 -5.52
N LEU A 86 6.95 -15.83 -5.15
CA LEU A 86 5.61 -15.47 -4.65
C LEU A 86 4.70 -14.95 -5.77
N ASP A 87 3.39 -15.14 -5.63
CA ASP A 87 2.37 -14.68 -6.60
C ASP A 87 2.06 -13.18 -6.37
N ILE A 88 2.98 -12.33 -6.84
CA ILE A 88 2.91 -10.87 -6.72
C ILE A 88 3.17 -10.21 -8.07
N GLU A 89 2.26 -9.32 -8.47
CA GLU A 89 2.42 -8.39 -9.59
C GLU A 89 2.89 -7.02 -9.05
N TRP A 90 4.12 -6.62 -9.38
CA TRP A 90 4.67 -5.32 -9.01
C TRP A 90 4.51 -4.31 -10.13
N ILE A 91 3.99 -3.12 -9.81
CA ILE A 91 3.72 -2.06 -10.78
C ILE A 91 4.39 -0.77 -10.29
N ASN A 92 5.32 -0.24 -11.09
CA ASN A 92 5.91 1.06 -10.84
C ASN A 92 5.13 2.16 -11.58
N GLU A 93 4.20 2.81 -10.88
CA GLU A 93 3.37 3.88 -11.44
C GLU A 93 2.79 4.77 -10.33
N ASP A 94 2.48 6.02 -10.66
CA ASP A 94 1.69 6.87 -9.76
C ASP A 94 0.30 6.25 -9.59
N VAL A 95 -0.06 5.90 -8.35
CA VAL A 95 -1.37 5.40 -7.94
C VAL A 95 -2.54 6.26 -8.42
N MET A 96 -2.36 7.58 -8.54
CA MET A 96 -3.37 8.50 -9.04
C MET A 96 -3.60 8.35 -10.55
N VAL A 97 -2.58 7.92 -11.29
CA VAL A 97 -2.63 7.65 -12.74
C VAL A 97 -3.08 6.21 -13.02
N TRP A 98 -2.46 5.23 -12.36
CA TRP A 98 -2.67 3.81 -12.59
C TRP A 98 -4.14 3.38 -12.45
N LYS A 99 -4.60 2.45 -13.29
CA LYS A 99 -5.98 1.93 -13.25
C LYS A 99 -5.99 0.42 -13.09
N ALA A 100 -6.70 -0.04 -12.07
CA ALA A 100 -6.99 -1.45 -11.88
C ALA A 100 -7.73 -2.04 -13.09
N ARG A 101 -7.23 -3.19 -13.59
CA ARG A 101 -7.86 -3.96 -14.67
C ARG A 101 -8.70 -5.13 -14.15
N LYS A 102 -8.61 -5.40 -12.84
CA LYS A 102 -9.23 -6.53 -12.14
C LYS A 102 -9.90 -6.00 -10.87
N LYS A 103 -10.83 -6.77 -10.31
CA LYS A 103 -11.47 -6.47 -9.02
C LYS A 103 -10.74 -7.17 -7.86
N PHE A 104 -10.68 -6.52 -6.71
CA PHE A 104 -9.93 -7.00 -5.54
C PHE A 104 -10.84 -7.26 -4.33
N ASP A 105 -10.53 -8.32 -3.59
CA ASP A 105 -11.23 -8.72 -2.36
C ASP A 105 -10.80 -7.84 -1.17
N LEU A 106 -9.55 -7.34 -1.20
CA LEU A 106 -9.03 -6.37 -0.27
C LEU A 106 -8.19 -5.33 -1.03
N VAL A 107 -8.43 -4.06 -0.73
CA VAL A 107 -7.55 -2.95 -1.10
C VAL A 107 -6.97 -2.36 0.18
N ILE A 108 -5.66 -2.16 0.24
CA ILE A 108 -4.98 -1.51 1.36
C ILE A 108 -4.19 -0.28 0.88
N ASN A 109 -4.14 0.74 1.74
CA ASN A 109 -3.16 1.83 1.68
C ASN A 109 -2.76 2.16 3.12
N MET A 110 -1.62 1.63 3.58
CA MET A 110 -1.25 1.65 4.99
C MET A 110 0.11 2.32 5.22
N TYR A 111 0.27 2.90 6.41
CA TYR A 111 1.40 3.69 6.91
C TYR A 111 1.59 5.06 6.25
N THR A 112 2.08 5.09 5.01
CA THR A 112 2.22 6.34 4.25
C THR A 112 1.02 6.46 3.34
N SER A 113 0.00 7.18 3.80
CA SER A 113 -1.29 7.21 3.11
C SER A 113 -1.36 8.31 2.09
N ILE A 114 -1.91 7.98 0.92
CA ILE A 114 -2.13 8.95 -0.15
C ILE A 114 -3.21 9.96 0.26
N LEU A 115 -4.23 9.48 0.98
CA LEU A 115 -5.36 10.30 1.43
C LEU A 115 -4.90 11.31 2.49
N GLY A 116 -5.11 12.59 2.21
CA GLY A 116 -4.71 13.72 3.06
C GLY A 116 -3.27 14.19 2.84
N GLU A 117 -2.43 13.45 2.11
CA GLU A 117 -1.05 13.86 1.79
C GLU A 117 -0.92 14.43 0.37
N VAL A 118 -1.73 13.94 -0.58
CA VAL A 118 -1.55 14.26 -2.00
C VAL A 118 -2.64 15.21 -2.51
N GLY A 119 -2.53 16.49 -2.12
CA GLY A 119 -3.13 17.61 -2.84
C GLY A 119 -4.64 17.83 -2.65
N GLY A 120 -5.13 17.64 -1.42
CA GLY A 120 -6.41 18.14 -0.95
C GLY A 120 -7.64 17.31 -1.32
N VAL A 121 -8.80 17.78 -0.86
CA VAL A 121 -10.08 17.04 -0.85
C VAL A 121 -10.47 16.49 -2.23
N GLU A 122 -10.22 17.23 -3.31
CA GLU A 122 -10.56 16.78 -4.67
C GLU A 122 -9.76 15.53 -5.09
N ARG A 123 -8.47 15.49 -4.76
CA ARG A 123 -7.62 14.33 -5.03
C ARG A 123 -7.96 13.17 -4.11
N ASP A 124 -8.31 13.44 -2.85
CA ASP A 124 -8.80 12.41 -1.93
C ASP A 124 -10.09 11.76 -2.47
N ILE A 125 -11.05 12.54 -2.97
CA ILE A 125 -12.26 12.03 -3.61
C ILE A 125 -11.92 11.20 -4.85
N MET A 126 -10.97 11.64 -5.67
CA MET A 126 -10.52 10.91 -6.85
C MET A 126 -9.90 9.55 -6.47
N PHE A 127 -9.06 9.55 -5.43
CA PHE A 127 -8.45 8.34 -4.88
C PHE A 127 -9.51 7.36 -4.37
N LEU A 128 -10.48 7.84 -3.57
CA LEU A 128 -11.59 7.02 -3.07
C LEU A 128 -12.47 6.44 -4.19
N LYS A 129 -12.75 7.21 -5.25
CA LYS A 129 -13.46 6.70 -6.44
C LYS A 129 -12.68 5.58 -7.12
N LYS A 130 -11.36 5.74 -7.27
CA LYS A 130 -10.49 4.70 -7.85
C LYS A 130 -10.51 3.41 -7.01
N ILE A 131 -10.45 3.52 -5.69
CA ILE A 131 -10.56 2.37 -4.80
C ILE A 131 -11.91 1.66 -4.97
N ARG A 132 -13.01 2.42 -4.94
CA ARG A 132 -14.35 1.88 -5.20
C ARG A 132 -14.41 1.14 -6.55
N ASP A 133 -13.81 1.70 -7.60
CA ASP A 133 -13.80 1.10 -8.92
C ASP A 133 -12.88 -0.12 -9.01
N ALA A 134 -11.90 -0.28 -8.13
CA ALA A 134 -11.04 -1.45 -8.00
C ALA A 134 -11.63 -2.56 -7.11
N LEU A 135 -12.57 -2.24 -6.23
CA LEU A 135 -13.16 -3.21 -5.30
C LEU A 135 -14.13 -4.18 -5.98
N ASP A 136 -14.05 -5.45 -5.57
CA ASP A 136 -15.14 -6.41 -5.74
C ASP A 136 -16.37 -5.98 -4.92
N THR A 137 -17.56 -6.45 -5.27
CA THR A 137 -18.83 -6.13 -4.59
C THR A 137 -18.79 -6.48 -3.09
N LYS A 138 -18.04 -7.51 -2.70
CA LYS A 138 -17.82 -7.90 -1.29
C LYS A 138 -16.45 -7.48 -0.75
N GLY A 139 -15.71 -6.69 -1.52
CA GLY A 139 -14.37 -6.27 -1.19
C GLY A 139 -14.35 -5.25 -0.06
N HIS A 140 -13.22 -5.18 0.63
CA HIS A 140 -13.00 -4.23 1.72
C HIS A 140 -11.85 -3.28 1.38
N PHE A 141 -11.94 -2.04 1.86
CA PHE A 141 -10.85 -1.08 1.81
C PHE A 141 -10.35 -0.78 3.22
N VAL A 142 -9.03 -0.80 3.40
CA VAL A 142 -8.36 -0.45 4.66
C VAL A 142 -7.36 0.66 4.40
N ILE A 143 -7.43 1.71 5.21
CA ILE A 143 -6.51 2.84 5.16
C ILE A 143 -6.10 3.24 6.57
N THR A 144 -4.84 3.61 6.74
CA THR A 144 -4.38 4.39 7.89
C THR A 144 -4.22 5.83 7.44
N THR A 145 -4.61 6.83 8.24
CA THR A 145 -4.39 8.24 7.87
C THR A 145 -3.80 8.99 9.06
N LEU A 146 -3.10 10.09 8.80
CA LEU A 146 -2.65 10.98 9.86
C LEU A 146 -3.86 11.57 10.58
N ASN A 147 -3.90 11.37 11.90
CA ASN A 147 -4.92 11.99 12.73
C ASN A 147 -4.57 13.46 12.96
N ALA A 148 -5.31 14.37 12.31
CA ALA A 148 -5.12 15.82 12.41
C ALA A 148 -5.16 16.36 13.85
N TYR A 149 -5.87 15.70 14.77
CA TYR A 149 -5.95 16.12 16.17
C TYR A 149 -4.65 15.87 16.95
N ARG A 150 -3.80 14.93 16.52
CA ARG A 150 -2.54 14.65 17.20
C ARG A 150 -1.49 15.74 16.96
N GLN A 151 -1.57 16.47 15.85
CA GLN A 151 -0.66 17.58 15.57
C GLN A 151 -1.01 18.84 16.38
N ALA A 152 -2.27 19.05 16.75
CA ALA A 152 -2.70 20.22 17.54
C ALA A 152 -2.26 20.17 19.02
N TRP A 153 -1.83 19.00 19.52
CA TRP A 153 -1.43 18.80 20.93
C TRP A 153 0.08 18.78 21.15
N MET A 154 0.89 18.95 20.11
CA MET A 154 2.36 19.04 20.21
C MET A 154 2.87 20.47 19.98
N GLY A 155 1.99 21.46 20.03
CA GLY A 155 2.30 22.89 20.02
C GLY A 155 2.18 23.51 21.40
#